data_AF-A0A7K2PX67-F1
#
_entry.id   AF-A0A7K2PX67-F1
#
_cell.length_a   1.000
_cell.length_b   1.000
_cell.length_c   1.000
_cell.angle_alpha   90.00
_cell.angle_beta   90.00
_cell.angle_gamma   90.00
#
_symmetry.space_group_name_H-M   'P 1'
#
loop_
_entity.id
_entity.type
_entity.pdbx_description
1 polymer ?
#
loop_
_entity_poly.entity_id
_entity_poly.type
_entity_poly.pdbx_seq_one_letter_code
_entity_poly.pdbx_strand_id
1 'polypeptide(L)'
;HLYVDLGPLRPALVARGVGDAQDLEDFLTARLGMPAPGGHRFGDDLGALRVRLSTGPLLGGSDEERAECLTSPAPLELPHVQRALTTLESVFDDLRDDARRWEPPR
;
A
#
# COMPACT_ATOMS: atom_id res chain seq x y z
N HIS A 1 -6.11 4.56 -9.78
CA HIS A 1 -5.93 4.68 -8.32
C HIS A 1 -6.88 3.71 -7.63
N LEU A 2 -6.46 3.12 -6.51
CA LEU A 2 -7.30 2.33 -5.62
C LEU A 2 -7.55 3.13 -4.35
N TYR A 3 -8.78 3.13 -3.86
CA TYR A 3 -9.12 3.71 -2.56
C TYR A 3 -9.40 2.56 -1.59
N VAL A 4 -8.54 2.41 -0.59
CA VAL A 4 -8.46 1.21 0.24
C VAL A 4 -8.87 1.58 1.66
N ASP A 5 -9.81 0.81 2.23
CA ASP A 5 -10.18 0.88 3.64
C ASP A 5 -9.42 -0.19 4.42
N LEU A 6 -8.52 0.25 5.29
CA LEU A 6 -7.70 -0.58 6.17
C LEU A 6 -8.21 -0.56 7.62
N GLY A 7 -9.42 -0.03 7.86
CA GLY A 7 -10.12 -0.11 9.14
C GLY A 7 -10.16 -1.53 9.74
N PRO A 8 -10.38 -2.60 8.96
CA PRO A 8 -10.32 -3.97 9.47
C PRO A 8 -8.95 -4.38 10.06
N LEU A 9 -7.86 -3.71 9.67
CA LEU A 9 -6.51 -3.97 10.17
C LEU A 9 -6.10 -3.03 11.31
N ARG A 10 -7.04 -2.27 11.88
CA ARG A 10 -6.75 -1.28 12.95
C ARG A 10 -5.93 -1.86 14.11
N PRO A 11 -6.21 -3.05 14.68
CA PRO A 11 -5.41 -3.56 15.79
C PRO A 11 -3.92 -3.73 15.44
N ALA A 12 -3.63 -4.24 14.25
CA ALA A 12 -2.26 -4.39 13.75
C ALA A 12 -1.59 -3.04 13.50
N LEU A 13 -2.31 -2.10 12.88
CA LEU A 13 -1.81 -0.76 12.60
C LEU A 13 -1.50 0.01 13.90
N VAL A 14 -2.37 -0.06 14.90
CA VAL A 14 -2.14 0.55 16.21
C VAL A 14 -0.92 -0.06 16.91
N ALA A 15 -0.72 -1.38 16.81
CA ALA A 15 0.48 -2.03 17.34
C ALA A 15 1.79 -1.56 16.65
N ARG A 16 1.69 -1.03 15.42
CA ARG A 16 2.79 -0.39 14.68
C ARG A 16 2.88 1.12 14.93
N GLY A 17 2.06 1.68 15.81
CA GLY A 17 2.00 3.11 16.11
C GLY A 17 1.18 3.93 15.12
N VAL A 18 0.35 3.30 14.28
CA VAL A 18 -0.50 3.97 13.29
C VAL A 18 -1.90 4.15 13.86
N GLY A 19 -2.22 5.35 14.31
CA GLY A 19 -3.50 5.67 14.94
C GLY A 19 -4.55 6.25 13.98
N ASP A 20 -4.10 6.97 12.97
CA ASP A 20 -4.96 7.76 12.09
C ASP A 20 -4.52 7.75 10.61
N ALA A 21 -5.26 8.48 9.77
CA ALA A 21 -5.02 8.55 8.33
C ALA A 21 -3.72 9.26 7.94
N GLN A 22 -3.16 10.12 8.80
CA GLN A 22 -1.89 10.78 8.55
C GLN A 22 -0.73 9.83 8.89
N ASP A 23 -0.79 9.17 10.06
CA ASP A 23 0.18 8.13 10.41
C ASP A 23 0.21 7.01 9.36
N LEU A 24 -0.97 6.65 8.85
CA LEU A 24 -1.11 5.60 7.84
C LEU A 24 -0.46 6.00 6.51
N GLU A 25 -0.59 7.27 6.11
CA GLU A 25 0.08 7.81 4.93
C GLU A 25 1.60 7.73 5.06
N ASP A 26 2.14 8.19 6.19
CA ASP A 26 3.58 8.17 6.45
C ASP A 26 4.11 6.73 6.49
N PHE A 27 3.40 5.84 7.21
CA PHE A 27 3.74 4.43 7.34
C PHE A 27 3.78 3.72 5.98
N LEU A 28 2.71 3.84 5.18
CA LEU A 28 2.63 3.15 3.89
C LEU A 28 3.56 3.78 2.85
N THR A 29 3.72 5.11 2.85
CA THR A 29 4.65 5.78 1.92
C THR A 29 6.08 5.31 2.15
N ALA A 30 6.52 5.23 3.41
CA ALA A 30 7.85 4.73 3.76
C ALA A 30 8.03 3.25 3.39
N ARG A 31 7.01 2.40 3.63
CA ARG A 31 7.07 0.96 3.38
C ARG A 31 7.00 0.59 1.91
N LEU A 32 6.18 1.28 1.13
CA LEU A 32 5.97 0.99 -0.29
C LEU A 32 6.97 1.70 -1.20
N GLY A 33 7.69 2.70 -0.69
CA GLY A 33 8.57 3.54 -1.51
C GLY A 33 7.82 4.37 -2.55
N MET A 34 6.50 4.50 -2.42
CA MET A 34 5.63 5.28 -3.30
C MET A 34 4.56 6.01 -2.49
N PRO A 35 4.03 7.15 -2.96
CA PRO A 35 3.03 7.90 -2.22
C PRO A 35 1.78 7.07 -1.94
N ALA A 36 1.37 7.05 -0.66
CA ALA A 36 0.11 6.48 -0.21
C ALA A 36 -0.78 7.53 0.51
N PRO A 37 -1.25 8.59 -0.19
CA PRO A 37 -2.06 9.65 0.40
C PRO A 37 -3.22 9.13 1.27
N GLY A 38 -3.29 9.60 2.51
CA GLY A 38 -4.36 9.30 3.45
C GLY A 38 -5.68 9.92 3.04
N GLY A 39 -6.78 9.27 3.43
CA GLY A 39 -8.15 9.69 3.13
C GLY A 39 -8.46 11.12 3.59
N HIS A 40 -7.83 11.55 4.68
CA HIS A 40 -7.97 12.90 5.23
C HIS A 40 -7.64 14.01 4.20
N ARG A 41 -6.73 13.76 3.26
CA ARG A 41 -6.40 14.70 2.16
C ARG A 41 -7.54 14.89 1.16
N PHE A 42 -8.53 13.99 1.19
CA PHE A 42 -9.69 13.97 0.30
C PHE A 42 -11.01 14.25 1.03
N GLY A 43 -10.95 14.63 2.31
CA GLY A 43 -12.11 14.99 3.13
C GLY A 43 -12.69 13.86 3.98
N ASP A 44 -12.04 12.70 4.07
CA ASP A 44 -12.43 11.68 5.05
C ASP A 44 -12.09 12.14 6.48
N ASP A 45 -12.78 11.53 7.45
CA ASP A 45 -12.46 11.67 8.86
C ASP A 45 -11.00 11.25 9.14
N LEU A 46 -10.29 11.99 10.00
CA LEU A 46 -8.89 11.70 10.31
C LEU A 46 -8.71 10.30 10.91
N GLY A 47 -9.68 9.83 11.71
CA GLY A 47 -9.67 8.48 12.28
C GLY A 47 -10.00 7.36 11.29
N ALA A 48 -10.44 7.68 10.06
CA ALA A 48 -10.69 6.69 9.03
C ALA A 48 -9.38 6.22 8.40
N LEU A 49 -8.99 4.97 8.65
CA LEU A 49 -7.75 4.36 8.14
C LEU A 49 -7.88 4.00 6.65
N ARG A 50 -8.01 5.02 5.80
CA ARG A 50 -8.16 4.90 4.35
C ARG A 50 -7.00 5.56 3.62
N VAL A 51 -6.62 4.99 2.48
CA VAL A 51 -5.56 5.53 1.62
C VAL A 51 -5.93 5.44 0.14
N ARG A 52 -5.35 6.33 -0.65
CA ARG A 52 -5.41 6.29 -2.11
C ARG A 52 -4.08 5.80 -2.70
N LEU A 53 -4.03 4.55 -3.15
CA LEU A 53 -2.86 3.96 -3.78
C LEU A 53 -2.82 4.27 -5.29
N SER A 54 -1.66 4.70 -5.78
CA SER A 54 -1.41 4.81 -7.23
C SER A 54 -0.91 3.49 -7.79
N THR A 55 -1.37 3.13 -8.98
CA THR A 55 -0.84 1.99 -9.74
C THR A 55 0.29 2.40 -10.70
N GLY A 56 0.48 3.70 -10.93
CA GLY A 56 1.53 4.23 -11.81
C GLY A 56 2.94 3.81 -11.40
N PRO A 57 3.32 3.84 -10.11
CA PRO A 57 4.64 3.37 -9.66
C PRO A 57 4.92 1.88 -9.93
N LEU A 58 3.87 1.06 -10.15
CA LEU A 58 4.04 -0.37 -10.49
C LEU A 58 4.57 -0.57 -11.92
N LEU A 59 4.53 0.46 -12.75
CA LEU A 59 4.94 0.40 -14.16
C LEU A 59 6.44 0.65 -14.36
N GLY A 60 7.19 1.00 -13.31
CA GLY A 60 8.61 1.37 -13.40
C GLY A 60 8.95 2.71 -12.76
N GLY A 61 10.20 2.82 -12.31
CA GLY A 61 10.78 4.02 -11.67
C GLY A 61 11.36 5.04 -12.64
N SER A 62 11.60 4.63 -13.90
CA SER A 62 12.02 5.54 -14.99
C SER A 62 10.99 5.59 -16.13
N ASP A 63 11.18 6.55 -17.04
CA ASP A 63 10.34 6.65 -18.23
C ASP A 63 10.61 5.49 -19.21
N GLU A 64 11.83 4.97 -19.25
CA GLU A 64 12.21 3.80 -20.04
C GLU A 64 11.53 2.52 -19.52
N GLU A 65 11.61 2.26 -18.21
CA GLU A 65 10.92 1.11 -17.60
C GLU A 65 9.41 1.21 -17.83
N ARG A 66 8.84 2.41 -17.70
CA ARG A 66 7.41 2.65 -17.97
C ARG A 66 7.04 2.39 -19.44
N ALA A 67 7.86 2.85 -20.39
CA ALA A 67 7.62 2.61 -21.80
C ALA A 67 7.71 1.11 -22.15
N GLU A 68 8.67 0.39 -21.56
CA GLU A 68 8.80 -1.06 -21.69
C GLU A 68 7.55 -1.76 -21.14
N CYS A 69 7.10 -1.40 -19.93
CA CYS A 69 5.89 -1.96 -19.34
C CYS A 69 4.64 -1.71 -20.20
N LEU A 70 4.50 -0.53 -20.80
CA LEU A 70 3.33 -0.17 -21.62
C LEU A 70 3.31 -0.83 -23.00
N THR A 71 4.46 -1.29 -23.50
CA THR A 71 4.59 -1.88 -24.85
C THR A 71 4.84 -3.39 -24.83
N SER A 72 5.18 -3.96 -23.66
CA SER A 72 5.42 -5.39 -23.51
C SER A 72 4.15 -6.22 -23.72
N PRO A 73 4.22 -7.35 -24.44
CA PRO A 73 3.11 -8.31 -24.54
C PRO A 73 2.94 -9.14 -23.26
N ALA A 74 3.92 -9.11 -22.34
CA ALA A 74 3.91 -9.84 -21.09
C ALA A 74 4.46 -8.95 -19.93
N PRO A 75 3.75 -7.86 -19.57
CA PRO A 75 4.26 -6.87 -18.62
C PRO A 75 4.48 -7.42 -17.21
N LEU A 76 3.74 -8.46 -16.81
CA LEU A 76 3.90 -9.11 -15.49
C LEU A 76 5.18 -9.97 -15.39
N GLU A 77 5.83 -10.27 -16.51
CA GLU A 77 7.12 -10.99 -16.53
C GLU A 77 8.32 -10.03 -16.44
N LEU A 78 8.09 -8.71 -16.49
CA LEU A 78 9.15 -7.72 -16.40
C LEU A 78 9.71 -7.65 -14.96
N PRO A 79 11.03 -7.69 -14.77
CA PRO A 79 11.63 -7.72 -13.43
C PRO A 79 11.25 -6.53 -12.55
N HIS A 80 11.11 -5.32 -13.11
CA HIS A 80 10.74 -4.14 -12.33
C HIS A 80 9.27 -4.19 -11.85
N VAL A 81 8.37 -4.71 -12.68
CA VAL A 81 6.96 -4.92 -12.32
C VAL A 81 6.84 -5.99 -11.23
N GLN A 82 7.53 -7.13 -11.40
CA GLN A 82 7.52 -8.20 -10.38
C GLN A 82 8.03 -7.70 -9.04
N ARG A 83 9.17 -6.99 -9.01
CA ARG A 83 9.68 -6.40 -7.76
C ARG A 83 8.67 -5.47 -7.10
N ALA A 84 8.05 -4.57 -7.88
CA ALA A 84 7.07 -3.64 -7.34
C ALA A 84 5.84 -4.36 -6.76
N LEU A 85 5.34 -5.40 -7.43
CA LEU A 85 4.23 -6.21 -6.94
C LEU A 85 4.60 -7.03 -5.71
N THR A 86 5.79 -7.65 -5.67
CA THR A 86 6.29 -8.36 -4.49
C THR A 86 6.43 -7.43 -3.29
N THR A 87 6.92 -6.20 -3.48
CA THR A 87 6.97 -5.21 -2.39
C THR A 87 5.57 -4.86 -1.88
N LEU A 88 4.62 -4.63 -2.79
CA LEU A 88 3.23 -4.36 -2.41
C LEU A 88 2.61 -5.52 -1.62
N GLU A 89 2.74 -6.75 -2.14
CA GLU A 89 2.24 -7.97 -1.51
C GLU A 89 2.85 -8.17 -0.12
N SER A 90 4.17 -8.09 0.01
CA SER A 90 4.87 -8.28 1.28
C SER A 90 4.42 -7.30 2.36
N VAL A 91 4.19 -6.02 2.02
CA VAL A 91 3.74 -5.02 3.00
C VAL A 91 2.34 -5.33 3.53
N PHE A 92 1.42 -5.76 2.67
CA PHE A 92 0.06 -6.09 3.09
C PHE A 92 -0.03 -7.46 3.76
N ASP A 93 0.82 -8.41 3.37
CA ASP A 93 0.95 -9.71 4.01
C ASP A 93 1.44 -9.58 5.47
N ASP A 94 2.45 -8.75 5.70
CA ASP A 94 2.92 -8.42 7.06
C ASP A 94 1.80 -7.86 7.95
N LEU A 95 0.99 -6.93 7.41
CA LEU A 95 -0.13 -6.34 8.15
C LEU A 95 -1.25 -7.34 8.42
N ARG A 96 -1.55 -8.21 7.44
CA ARG A 96 -2.53 -9.28 7.60
C ARG A 96 -2.10 -10.29 8.66
N ASP A 97 -0.83 -10.67 8.66
CA ASP A 97 -0.30 -11.64 9.61
C ASP A 97 -0.18 -11.04 11.01
N ASP A 98 0.13 -9.74 11.13
CA ASP A 98 -0.05 -9.00 12.38
C ASP A 98 -1.49 -9.06 12.86
N ALA A 99 -2.47 -8.72 12.01
CA ALA A 99 -3.87 -8.70 12.41
C ALA A 99 -4.33 -10.06 12.94
N ARG A 100 -3.93 -11.15 12.29
CA ARG A 100 -4.19 -12.53 12.75
C ARG A 100 -3.56 -12.86 14.09
N ARG A 101 -2.36 -12.36 14.38
CA ARG A 101 -1.69 -12.55 15.68
C ARG A 101 -2.43 -11.87 16.83
N TRP A 102 -3.13 -10.78 16.55
CA TRP A 102 -3.84 -9.97 17.55
C TRP A 102 -5.35 -10.27 17.61
N GLU A 103 -5.85 -11.25 16.84
CA GLU A 103 -7.21 -11.77 17.00
C GLU A 103 -7.30 -12.65 18.26
N PRO A 104 -8.23 -12.38 19.19
CA PRO A 104 -8.47 -13.29 20.31
C PRO A 104 -8.96 -14.65 19.79
N PRO A 105 -8.59 -15.78 20.43
CA PRO A 105 -9.10 -17.10 20.04
C PRO A 105 -10.63 -17.08 20.12
N ARG A 106 -11.28 -17.53 19.04
CA ARG A 106 -12.74 -17.64 18.94
C ARG A 106 -13.27 -18.80 19.76
#